data_AF-A0A7Y9IBV0-F1
#
_entry.id   AF-A0A7Y9IBV0-F1
#
_cell.length_a   1.000
_cell.length_b   1.000
_cell.length_c   1.000
_cell.angle_alpha   90.00
_cell.angle_beta   90.00
_cell.angle_gamma   90.00
#
_symmetry.space_group_name_H-M   'P 1'
#
loop_
_entity.id
_entity.type
_entity.pdbx_description
1 polymer ?
#
loop_
_entity_poly.entity_id
_entity_poly.type
_entity_poly.pdbx_seq_one_letter_code
_entity_poly.pdbx_strand_id
1 'polypeptide(L)'
;MRFAAEPLGLRVLGADPQVGLILDVADDSPFSLRSDDLAREFKWTSAAERITYGVAFVGIATYCYPTANSFGESGARQVTAVEVDEWIRKAATAAQTDSTVAGDEIATADALAVYVAEKSISRNKGSSALRQDCTVYRIGRVLRWLAEQQFMVRDTTKSDVFRSTERFRLHVREVAAKAVFDAIRSAAAGKDD
;
A
#
# COMPACT_ATOMS: atom_id res chain seq x y z
N MET A 1 21.33 -23.36 9.60
CA MET A 1 20.84 -23.62 8.23
C MET A 1 20.68 -22.28 7.55
N ARG A 2 21.73 -21.80 6.85
CA ARG A 2 21.67 -20.57 6.03
C ARG A 2 21.14 -21.00 4.67
N PHE A 3 19.96 -20.51 4.32
CA PHE A 3 19.12 -21.06 3.26
C PHE A 3 19.65 -20.68 1.87
N ALA A 4 19.46 -21.57 0.90
CA ALA A 4 19.75 -21.41 -0.53
C ALA A 4 18.94 -20.29 -1.24
N ALA A 5 18.37 -19.37 -0.49
CA ALA A 5 17.42 -18.34 -0.92
C ALA A 5 18.09 -16.96 -1.14
N GLU A 6 19.20 -16.67 -0.43
CA GLU A 6 19.95 -15.41 -0.58
C GLU A 6 20.49 -15.19 -2.02
N PRO A 7 21.01 -16.20 -2.75
CA PRO A 7 21.46 -16.02 -4.13
C PRO A 7 20.33 -15.65 -5.11
N LEU A 8 19.07 -15.89 -4.72
CA LEU A 8 17.87 -15.53 -5.49
C LEU A 8 17.27 -14.18 -5.05
N GLY A 9 17.91 -13.49 -4.11
CA GLY A 9 17.40 -12.25 -3.54
C GLY A 9 16.15 -12.46 -2.67
N LEU A 10 16.00 -13.63 -2.03
CA LEU A 10 14.85 -13.94 -1.17
C LEU A 10 15.26 -13.94 0.31
N ARG A 11 14.44 -13.32 1.16
CA ARG A 11 14.65 -13.24 2.62
C ARG A 11 13.41 -13.69 3.37
N VAL A 12 13.56 -14.41 4.48
CA VAL A 12 12.44 -14.80 5.34
C VAL A 12 12.08 -13.67 6.29
N LEU A 13 10.83 -13.19 6.26
CA LEU A 13 10.29 -12.22 7.22
C LEU A 13 9.71 -12.89 8.47
N GLY A 14 9.21 -14.11 8.33
CA GLY A 14 8.56 -14.85 9.39
C GLY A 14 7.90 -16.13 8.90
N ALA A 15 7.14 -16.74 9.80
CA ALA A 15 6.33 -17.93 9.51
C ALA A 15 4.95 -17.74 10.14
N ASP A 16 3.93 -18.21 9.45
CA ASP A 16 2.55 -18.24 9.91
C ASP A 16 1.98 -19.66 9.75
N PRO A 17 1.23 -20.20 10.73
CA PRO A 17 0.71 -21.56 10.64
C PRO A 17 -0.25 -21.81 9.47
N GLN A 18 -0.92 -20.78 8.95
CA GLN A 18 -1.89 -20.91 7.86
C GLN A 18 -1.25 -20.71 6.49
N VAL A 19 -0.30 -19.78 6.36
CA VAL A 19 0.32 -19.44 5.05
C VAL A 19 1.78 -19.91 4.90
N GLY A 20 2.39 -20.48 5.93
CA GLY A 20 3.75 -21.00 5.90
C GLY A 20 4.83 -19.92 6.02
N LEU A 21 5.95 -20.11 5.30
CA LEU A 21 7.04 -19.14 5.29
C LEU A 21 6.66 -17.88 4.52
N ILE A 22 6.88 -16.73 5.15
CA ILE A 22 6.63 -15.42 4.56
C ILE A 22 7.97 -14.87 4.09
N LEU A 23 8.06 -14.65 2.78
CA LEU A 23 9.28 -14.19 2.11
C LEU A 23 9.13 -12.74 1.66
N ASP A 24 10.23 -12.02 1.74
CA ASP A 24 10.47 -10.73 1.10
C ASP A 24 11.52 -10.89 0.00
N VAL A 25 11.57 -9.89 -0.88
CA VAL A 25 12.31 -9.96 -2.12
C VAL A 25 13.17 -8.70 -2.26
N ALA A 26 14.45 -8.88 -2.56
CA ALA A 26 15.37 -7.78 -2.85
C ALA A 26 14.98 -7.08 -4.16
N ASP A 27 15.26 -5.77 -4.26
CA ASP A 27 14.86 -4.94 -5.41
C ASP A 27 15.42 -5.47 -6.75
N ASP A 28 16.63 -6.03 -6.73
CA ASP A 28 17.33 -6.62 -7.88
C ASP A 28 16.99 -8.10 -8.13
N SER A 29 16.16 -8.71 -7.29
CA SER A 29 15.74 -10.10 -7.46
C SER A 29 14.92 -10.29 -8.74
N PRO A 30 15.03 -11.44 -9.42
CA PRO A 30 14.12 -11.79 -10.52
C PRO A 30 12.66 -11.92 -10.09
N PHE A 31 12.38 -12.00 -8.79
CA PHE A 31 11.03 -12.08 -8.23
C PHE A 31 10.46 -10.71 -7.83
N SER A 32 11.22 -9.61 -8.03
CA SER A 32 10.77 -8.29 -7.63
C SER A 32 9.63 -7.80 -8.53
N LEU A 33 8.61 -7.21 -7.90
CA LEU A 33 7.47 -6.67 -8.62
C LEU A 33 7.84 -5.29 -9.17
N ARG A 34 7.77 -5.13 -10.50
CA ARG A 34 8.12 -3.86 -11.15
C ARG A 34 6.89 -3.01 -11.41
N SER A 35 7.10 -1.70 -11.57
CA SER A 35 6.02 -0.76 -11.95
C SER A 35 5.33 -1.18 -13.26
N ASP A 36 6.06 -1.80 -14.19
CA ASP A 36 5.50 -2.27 -15.47
C ASP A 36 4.58 -3.50 -15.30
N ASP A 37 4.83 -4.33 -14.28
CA ASP A 37 3.96 -5.46 -13.95
C ASP A 37 2.66 -4.96 -13.36
N LEU A 38 2.74 -3.98 -12.47
CA LEU A 38 1.56 -3.30 -11.94
C LEU A 38 0.82 -2.52 -13.04
N ALA A 39 1.52 -1.89 -13.98
CA ALA A 39 0.91 -1.21 -15.12
C ALA A 39 0.05 -2.17 -15.96
N ARG A 40 0.59 -3.36 -16.23
CA ARG A 40 -0.11 -4.42 -16.96
C ARG A 40 -1.31 -4.95 -16.19
N GLU A 41 -1.16 -5.19 -14.89
CA GLU A 41 -2.20 -5.70 -14.01
C GLU A 41 -3.36 -4.70 -13.85
N PHE A 42 -3.03 -3.45 -13.53
CA PHE A 42 -3.99 -2.39 -13.29
C PHE A 42 -4.43 -1.66 -14.57
N LYS A 43 -3.83 -1.98 -15.72
CA LYS A 43 -4.12 -1.38 -17.03
C LYS A 43 -4.12 0.14 -17.00
N TRP A 44 -3.25 0.74 -16.18
CA TRP A 44 -3.13 2.19 -16.15
C TRP A 44 -2.38 2.67 -17.39
N THR A 45 -2.72 3.86 -17.85
CA THR A 45 -2.17 4.45 -19.09
C THR A 45 -1.55 5.83 -18.86
N SER A 46 -1.68 6.39 -17.65
CA SER A 46 -1.16 7.71 -17.31
C SER A 46 -0.38 7.71 -16.01
N ALA A 47 0.50 8.71 -15.86
CA ALA A 47 1.21 8.94 -14.61
C ALA A 47 0.24 9.23 -13.44
N ALA A 48 -0.86 9.95 -13.71
CA ALA A 48 -1.90 10.23 -12.71
C ALA A 48 -2.53 8.94 -12.18
N GLU A 49 -2.89 7.99 -13.06
CA GLU A 49 -3.41 6.70 -12.62
C GLU A 49 -2.38 5.89 -11.82
N ARG A 50 -1.11 5.87 -12.26
CA ARG A 50 -0.02 5.24 -11.50
C ARG A 50 0.08 5.82 -10.08
N ILE A 51 0.02 7.14 -9.95
CA ILE A 51 0.03 7.82 -8.65
C ILE A 51 -1.19 7.40 -7.82
N THR A 52 -2.39 7.43 -8.41
CA THR A 52 -3.62 7.06 -7.71
C THR A 52 -3.57 5.63 -7.18
N TYR A 53 -3.09 4.67 -7.96
CA TYR A 53 -2.92 3.29 -7.49
C TYR A 53 -1.79 3.16 -6.44
N GLY A 54 -0.69 3.88 -6.59
CA GLY A 54 0.38 3.93 -5.58
C GLY A 54 -0.14 4.46 -4.23
N VAL A 55 -0.88 5.57 -4.26
CA VAL A 55 -1.56 6.14 -3.08
C VAL A 55 -2.58 5.16 -2.51
N ALA A 56 -3.31 4.40 -3.33
CA ALA A 56 -4.22 3.37 -2.85
C ALA A 56 -3.49 2.25 -2.08
N PHE A 57 -2.35 1.75 -2.59
CA PHE A 57 -1.54 0.74 -1.88
C PHE A 57 -1.05 1.26 -0.52
N VAL A 58 -0.46 2.46 -0.49
CA VAL A 58 0.03 3.09 0.74
C VAL A 58 -1.12 3.42 1.70
N GLY A 59 -2.26 3.88 1.17
CA GLY A 59 -3.47 4.18 1.93
C GLY A 59 -4.05 2.95 2.62
N ILE A 60 -4.11 1.81 1.94
CA ILE A 60 -4.55 0.54 2.56
C ILE A 60 -3.58 0.13 3.68
N ALA A 61 -2.27 0.22 3.44
CA ALA A 61 -1.25 -0.13 4.41
C ALA A 61 -1.34 0.74 5.67
N THR A 62 -1.40 2.06 5.50
CA THR A 62 -1.50 3.02 6.61
C THR A 62 -2.84 2.99 7.32
N TYR A 63 -3.93 2.65 6.63
CA TYR A 63 -5.23 2.42 7.27
C TYR A 63 -5.19 1.20 8.20
N CYS A 64 -4.59 0.09 7.74
CA CYS A 64 -4.48 -1.12 8.55
C CYS A 64 -3.48 -0.95 9.70
N TYR A 65 -2.38 -0.25 9.45
CA TYR A 65 -1.27 -0.09 10.39
C TYR A 65 -0.86 1.38 10.54
N PRO A 66 -1.69 2.21 11.19
CA PRO A 66 -1.49 3.66 11.24
C PRO A 66 -0.34 4.08 12.16
N THR A 67 0.11 3.20 13.04
CA THR A 67 1.15 3.49 14.04
C THR A 67 2.13 2.33 14.19
N ALA A 68 3.32 2.58 14.72
CA ALA A 68 4.28 1.50 15.00
C ALA A 68 3.71 0.43 15.95
N ASN A 69 2.90 0.83 16.94
CA ASN A 69 2.26 -0.10 17.88
C ASN A 69 1.29 -1.07 17.19
N SER A 70 0.63 -0.63 16.13
CA SER A 70 -0.35 -1.44 15.41
C SER A 70 0.26 -2.70 14.76
N PHE A 71 1.59 -2.74 14.57
CA PHE A 71 2.31 -3.94 14.13
C PHE A 71 2.50 -4.97 15.24
N GLY A 72 2.50 -4.58 16.52
CA GLY A 72 2.67 -5.50 17.66
C GLY A 72 1.37 -6.18 18.07
N GLU A 73 0.23 -5.60 17.70
CA GLU A 73 -1.10 -6.14 17.98
C GLU A 73 -1.40 -7.32 17.04
N SER A 74 -1.64 -8.49 17.62
CA SER A 74 -2.14 -9.65 16.89
C SER A 74 -3.57 -9.42 16.44
N GLY A 75 -3.87 -9.64 15.17
CA GLY A 75 -5.24 -9.60 14.65
C GLY A 75 -5.35 -9.03 13.25
N ALA A 76 -6.27 -9.61 12.49
CA ALA A 76 -6.59 -9.13 11.16
C ALA A 76 -7.33 -7.78 11.23
N ARG A 77 -6.90 -6.82 10.40
CA ARG A 77 -7.53 -5.51 10.27
C ARG A 77 -8.61 -5.59 9.21
N GLN A 78 -9.85 -5.28 9.59
CA GLN A 78 -10.94 -5.22 8.63
C GLN A 78 -10.85 -3.90 7.86
N VAL A 79 -11.06 -3.95 6.55
CA VAL A 79 -10.94 -2.79 5.67
C VAL A 79 -11.96 -2.84 4.53
N THR A 80 -12.53 -1.69 4.21
CA THR A 80 -13.34 -1.46 3.01
C THR A 80 -12.73 -0.36 2.14
N ALA A 81 -13.08 -0.35 0.85
CA ALA A 81 -12.57 0.67 -0.07
C ALA A 81 -13.03 2.09 0.28
N VAL A 82 -14.21 2.23 0.88
CA VAL A 82 -14.76 3.55 1.27
C VAL A 82 -13.98 4.11 2.47
N GLU A 83 -13.76 3.30 3.50
CA GLU A 83 -13.01 3.73 4.69
C GLU A 83 -11.57 4.14 4.35
N VAL A 84 -10.93 3.44 3.42
CA VAL A 84 -9.58 3.80 2.93
C VAL A 84 -9.60 5.10 2.14
N ASP A 85 -10.59 5.33 1.28
CA ASP A 85 -10.70 6.58 0.54
C ASP A 85 -10.88 7.79 1.48
N GLU A 86 -11.75 7.64 2.49
CA GLU A 86 -11.95 8.64 3.53
C GLU A 86 -10.67 8.89 4.34
N TRP A 87 -9.93 7.83 4.68
CA TRP A 87 -8.64 7.92 5.37
C TRP A 87 -7.59 8.70 4.56
N ILE A 88 -7.43 8.38 3.27
CA ILE A 88 -6.48 9.08 2.38
C ILE A 88 -6.86 10.55 2.25
N ARG A 89 -8.15 10.86 2.06
CA ARG A 89 -8.62 12.25 1.93
C ARG A 89 -8.41 13.04 3.22
N LYS A 90 -8.62 12.43 4.39
CA LYS A 90 -8.30 13.04 5.68
C LYS A 90 -6.80 13.33 5.81
N ALA A 91 -5.94 12.40 5.40
CA ALA A 91 -4.49 12.60 5.39
C ALA A 91 -4.07 13.72 4.43
N ALA A 92 -4.69 13.82 3.26
CA ALA A 92 -4.45 14.90 2.30
C ALA A 92 -4.82 16.28 2.83
N THR A 93 -5.91 16.39 3.60
CA THR A 93 -6.29 17.65 4.27
C THR A 93 -5.27 18.03 5.34
N ALA A 94 -4.78 17.06 6.13
CA ALA A 94 -3.75 17.31 7.14
C ALA A 94 -2.42 17.76 6.50
N ALA A 95 -1.98 17.08 5.45
CA ALA A 95 -0.72 17.39 4.75
C ALA A 95 -0.70 18.80 4.13
N GLN A 96 -1.85 19.33 3.66
CA GLN A 96 -1.93 20.71 3.18
C GLN A 96 -1.68 21.75 4.28
N THR A 97 -1.92 21.38 5.55
CA THR A 97 -1.76 22.29 6.70
C THR A 97 -0.30 22.38 7.18
N ASP A 98 0.48 21.31 7.02
CA ASP A 98 1.84 21.14 7.57
C ASP A 98 2.97 21.42 6.55
N SER A 99 2.80 22.41 5.67
CA SER A 99 3.65 22.62 4.47
C SER A 99 5.12 23.00 4.76
N THR A 100 5.94 22.04 5.17
CA THR A 100 7.41 22.06 5.08
C THR A 100 7.96 20.64 4.99
N VAL A 101 8.11 20.06 3.79
CA VAL A 101 9.06 18.95 3.55
C VAL A 101 9.60 19.08 2.12
N ALA A 102 10.93 19.04 1.97
CA ALA A 102 11.66 19.06 0.72
C ALA A 102 12.28 17.69 0.42
N GLY A 103 12.34 17.30 -0.87
CA GLY A 103 13.31 16.33 -1.41
C GLY A 103 12.76 15.04 -2.05
N ASP A 104 12.78 15.03 -3.39
CA ASP A 104 12.73 13.99 -4.46
C ASP A 104 11.71 12.83 -4.52
N GLU A 105 11.31 12.49 -5.77
CA GLU A 105 10.07 11.80 -6.18
C GLU A 105 8.79 12.48 -5.66
N ILE A 106 7.66 12.34 -6.40
CA ILE A 106 6.43 13.13 -6.20
C ILE A 106 6.17 13.33 -4.71
N ALA A 107 6.31 14.57 -4.25
CA ALA A 107 6.20 14.87 -2.83
C ALA A 107 4.87 14.31 -2.33
N THR A 108 4.85 13.75 -1.11
CA THR A 108 3.63 13.15 -0.55
C THR A 108 2.40 14.06 -0.72
N ALA A 109 2.60 15.37 -0.56
CA ALA A 109 1.56 16.38 -0.81
C ALA A 109 1.08 16.40 -2.27
N ASP A 110 1.98 16.37 -3.25
CA ASP A 110 1.65 16.33 -4.69
C ASP A 110 0.93 15.03 -5.07
N ALA A 111 1.36 13.89 -4.53
CA ALA A 111 0.72 12.60 -4.78
C ALA A 111 -0.70 12.58 -4.23
N LEU A 112 -0.89 13.10 -3.01
CA LEU A 112 -2.20 13.26 -2.40
C LEU A 112 -3.05 14.27 -3.16
N ALA A 113 -2.47 15.36 -3.69
CA ALA A 113 -3.17 16.35 -4.51
C ALA A 113 -3.74 15.73 -5.79
N VAL A 114 -2.93 14.93 -6.51
CA VAL A 114 -3.39 14.16 -7.68
C VAL A 114 -4.55 13.24 -7.32
N TYR A 115 -4.43 12.51 -6.21
CA TYR A 115 -5.47 11.59 -5.75
C TYR A 115 -6.79 12.32 -5.40
N VAL A 116 -6.74 13.41 -4.64
CA VAL A 116 -7.96 14.09 -4.19
C VAL A 116 -8.69 14.84 -5.31
N ALA A 117 -7.98 15.20 -6.38
CA ALA A 117 -8.57 15.80 -7.58
C ALA A 117 -9.54 14.84 -8.30
N GLU A 118 -9.37 13.53 -8.11
CA GLU A 118 -10.28 12.52 -8.63
C GLU A 118 -11.55 12.36 -7.77
N LYS A 119 -12.66 11.98 -8.42
CA LYS A 119 -13.93 11.74 -7.74
C LYS A 119 -13.84 10.50 -6.85
N SER A 120 -14.29 10.64 -5.60
CA SER A 120 -14.39 9.53 -4.64
C SER A 120 -15.30 8.42 -5.14
N ILE A 121 -16.57 8.76 -5.34
CA ILE A 121 -17.62 7.86 -5.79
C ILE A 121 -18.21 8.42 -7.09
N SER A 122 -18.19 7.60 -8.13
CA SER A 122 -18.87 7.86 -9.41
C SER A 122 -19.64 6.61 -9.78
N ARG A 123 -20.89 6.74 -10.23
CA ARG A 123 -21.76 5.60 -10.60
C ARG A 123 -22.22 5.68 -12.04
N ASN A 124 -22.47 4.53 -12.65
CA ASN A 124 -23.10 4.46 -13.96
C ASN A 124 -24.55 4.99 -13.89
N LYS A 125 -25.00 5.70 -14.93
CA LYS A 125 -26.36 6.24 -14.98
C LYS A 125 -27.35 5.07 -14.92
N GLY A 126 -28.25 5.07 -13.93
CA GLY A 126 -29.24 4.01 -13.75
C GLY A 126 -28.69 2.70 -13.16
N SER A 127 -27.48 2.68 -12.61
CA SER A 127 -26.89 1.50 -11.97
C SER A 127 -26.23 1.85 -10.64
N SER A 128 -26.26 0.90 -9.69
CA SER A 128 -25.51 0.99 -8.45
C SER A 128 -24.01 0.71 -8.64
N ALA A 129 -23.58 0.22 -9.80
CA ALA A 129 -22.17 -0.08 -10.07
C ALA A 129 -21.30 1.19 -10.09
N LEU A 130 -20.15 1.11 -9.43
CA LEU A 130 -19.12 2.15 -9.46
C LEU A 130 -18.47 2.21 -10.85
N ARG A 131 -18.10 3.42 -11.27
CA ARG A 131 -17.28 3.64 -12.47
C ARG A 131 -15.83 3.37 -12.17
N GLN A 132 -15.08 2.98 -13.19
CA GLN A 132 -13.67 2.64 -13.07
C GLN A 132 -12.75 3.84 -12.82
N ASP A 133 -13.27 5.05 -13.07
CA ASP A 133 -12.60 6.34 -12.94
C ASP A 133 -12.69 6.95 -11.54
N CYS A 134 -13.37 6.29 -10.58
CA CYS A 134 -13.46 6.79 -9.20
C CYS A 134 -12.50 6.06 -8.26
N THR A 135 -12.00 6.77 -7.26
CA THR A 135 -10.95 6.27 -6.37
C THR A 135 -11.42 5.06 -5.54
N VAL A 136 -12.67 5.04 -5.09
CA VAL A 136 -13.25 3.89 -4.35
C VAL A 136 -13.25 2.62 -5.21
N TYR A 137 -13.52 2.72 -6.52
CA TYR A 137 -13.43 1.55 -7.40
C TYR A 137 -11.99 1.04 -7.51
N ARG A 138 -11.04 1.96 -7.68
CA ARG A 138 -9.61 1.65 -7.81
C ARG A 138 -9.04 1.01 -6.54
N ILE A 139 -9.38 1.53 -5.36
CA ILE A 139 -9.04 0.91 -4.07
C ILE A 139 -9.65 -0.50 -3.98
N GLY A 140 -10.93 -0.66 -4.32
CA GLY A 140 -11.57 -1.98 -4.33
C GLY A 140 -10.87 -2.98 -5.25
N ARG A 141 -10.32 -2.52 -6.37
CA ARG A 141 -9.50 -3.35 -7.27
C ARG A 141 -8.17 -3.72 -6.63
N VAL A 142 -7.49 -2.79 -5.95
CA VAL A 142 -6.26 -3.08 -5.20
C VAL A 142 -6.51 -4.10 -4.09
N LEU A 143 -7.59 -3.96 -3.32
CA LEU A 143 -7.95 -4.92 -2.27
C LEU A 143 -8.20 -6.33 -2.82
N ARG A 144 -8.86 -6.45 -3.99
CA ARG A 144 -9.03 -7.74 -4.68
C ARG A 144 -7.70 -8.33 -5.12
N TRP A 145 -6.84 -7.53 -5.74
CA TRP A 145 -5.52 -7.98 -6.15
C TRP A 145 -4.68 -8.42 -4.94
N LEU A 146 -4.66 -7.65 -3.85
CA LEU A 146 -4.00 -8.05 -2.60
C LEU A 146 -4.56 -9.36 -2.05
N ALA A 147 -5.86 -9.62 -2.21
CA ALA A 147 -6.46 -10.88 -1.80
C ALA A 147 -6.00 -12.05 -2.68
N GLU A 148 -5.91 -11.85 -3.99
CA GLU A 148 -5.34 -12.84 -4.93
C GLU A 148 -3.88 -13.16 -4.55
N GLN A 149 -3.11 -12.15 -4.17
CA GLN A 149 -1.72 -12.28 -3.70
C GLN A 149 -1.58 -12.78 -2.24
N GLN A 150 -2.67 -13.20 -1.59
CA GLN A 150 -2.70 -13.68 -0.20
C GLN A 150 -2.21 -12.66 0.85
N PHE A 151 -2.23 -11.37 0.52
CA PHE A 151 -2.02 -10.30 1.48
C PHE A 151 -3.30 -9.95 2.24
N MET A 152 -4.45 -10.15 1.62
CA MET A 152 -5.76 -9.94 2.22
C MET A 152 -6.62 -11.20 2.12
N VAL A 153 -7.64 -11.30 2.97
CA VAL A 153 -8.70 -12.30 2.85
C VAL A 153 -10.01 -11.58 2.67
N ARG A 154 -10.75 -11.90 1.61
CA ARG A 154 -12.10 -11.36 1.40
C ARG A 154 -13.06 -12.01 2.39
N ASP A 155 -13.88 -11.20 3.05
CA ASP A 155 -14.95 -11.69 3.90
C ASP A 155 -16.02 -12.38 3.05
N THR A 156 -16.40 -13.60 3.43
CA THR A 156 -17.40 -14.40 2.69
C THR A 156 -18.84 -14.04 3.07
N THR A 157 -19.03 -13.33 4.19
CA THR A 157 -20.34 -12.98 4.74
C THR A 157 -20.76 -11.55 4.41
N LYS A 158 -19.79 -10.67 4.19
CA LYS A 158 -20.01 -9.25 3.87
C LYS A 158 -19.38 -8.92 2.52
N SER A 159 -20.16 -8.32 1.62
CA SER A 159 -19.62 -7.84 0.34
C SER A 159 -18.56 -6.76 0.57
N ASP A 160 -17.45 -6.88 -0.13
CA ASP A 160 -16.39 -5.87 -0.24
C ASP A 160 -15.74 -5.45 1.08
N VAL A 161 -15.78 -6.38 2.04
CA VAL A 161 -15.00 -6.32 3.27
C VAL A 161 -13.79 -7.24 3.10
N PHE A 162 -12.62 -6.73 3.45
CA PHE A 162 -11.35 -7.48 3.43
C PHE A 162 -10.72 -7.48 4.82
N ARG A 163 -9.88 -8.47 5.07
CA ARG A 163 -9.14 -8.62 6.33
C ARG A 163 -7.66 -8.78 6.02
N SER A 164 -6.80 -8.04 6.71
CA SER A 164 -5.35 -8.19 6.54
C SER A 164 -4.84 -9.53 7.06
N THR A 165 -3.79 -10.03 6.43
CA THR A 165 -3.06 -11.22 6.86
C THR A 165 -1.78 -10.86 7.62
N GLU A 166 -1.21 -11.84 8.31
CA GLU A 166 0.14 -11.71 8.87
C GLU A 166 1.20 -11.43 7.80
N ARG A 167 1.04 -12.00 6.60
CA ARG A 167 1.89 -11.71 5.43
C ARG A 167 1.90 -10.22 5.11
N PHE A 168 0.73 -9.58 5.08
CA PHE A 168 0.61 -8.14 4.83
C PHE A 168 1.20 -7.30 5.95
N ARG A 169 0.92 -7.65 7.21
CA ARG A 169 1.52 -6.97 8.37
C ARG A 169 3.04 -6.94 8.30
N LEU A 170 3.67 -8.09 8.01
CA LEU A 170 5.13 -8.20 7.98
C LEU A 170 5.75 -7.41 6.82
N HIS A 171 5.16 -7.43 5.63
CA HIS A 171 5.66 -6.64 4.51
C HIS A 171 5.52 -5.14 4.74
N VAL A 172 4.38 -4.69 5.26
CA VAL A 172 4.19 -3.26 5.59
C VAL A 172 5.18 -2.83 6.66
N ARG A 173 5.42 -3.67 7.69
CA ARG A 173 6.42 -3.41 8.72
C ARG A 173 7.83 -3.28 8.13
N GLU A 174 8.19 -4.12 7.18
CA GLU A 174 9.50 -4.07 6.54
C GLU A 174 9.68 -2.78 5.73
N VAL A 175 8.70 -2.43 4.89
CA VAL A 175 8.72 -1.18 4.10
C VAL A 175 8.82 0.04 5.02
N ALA A 176 8.04 0.05 6.11
CA ALA A 176 8.11 1.12 7.11
C ALA A 176 9.49 1.19 7.79
N ALA A 177 10.10 0.04 8.13
CA ALA A 177 11.43 -0.01 8.73
C ALA A 177 12.51 0.53 7.77
N LYS A 178 12.45 0.19 6.48
CA LYS A 178 13.36 0.72 5.46
C LYS A 178 13.24 2.24 5.34
N ALA A 179 12.01 2.78 5.29
CA ALA A 179 11.77 4.21 5.23
C ALA A 179 12.33 4.96 6.46
N VAL A 180 12.16 4.40 7.66
CA VAL A 180 12.74 4.97 8.90
C VAL A 180 14.27 4.93 8.86
N PHE A 181 14.85 3.82 8.42
CA PHE A 181 16.30 3.71 8.28
C PHE A 181 16.86 4.77 7.32
N ASP A 182 16.23 4.94 6.16
CA ASP A 182 16.63 5.93 5.17
C ASP A 182 16.48 7.36 5.70
N ALA A 183 15.40 7.65 6.44
CA ALA A 183 15.22 8.96 7.08
C ALA A 183 16.34 9.25 8.11
N ILE A 184 16.71 8.28 8.96
CA ILE A 184 17.81 8.43 9.93
C ILE A 184 19.15 8.61 9.21
N ARG A 185 19.40 7.81 8.18
CA ARG A 185 20.63 7.86 7.38
C ARG A 185 20.80 9.24 6.72
N SER A 186 19.73 9.76 6.11
CA SER A 186 19.74 11.09 5.49
C SER A 186 19.93 12.20 6.52
N ALA A 187 19.28 12.11 7.69
CA ALA A 187 19.44 13.08 8.78
C ALA A 187 20.86 13.05 9.40
N ALA A 188 21.52 11.89 9.43
CA ALA A 188 22.89 11.76 9.88
C ALA A 188 23.89 12.30 8.85
N ALA A 189 23.67 12.06 7.56
CA ALA A 189 24.53 12.57 6.48
C ALA A 189 24.44 14.10 6.32
N GLY A 190 23.27 14.70 6.59
CA GLY A 190 23.09 16.16 6.58
C GLY A 190 23.67 16.90 7.79
N LYS A 191 24.38 16.22 8.70
CA LYS A 191 25.03 16.83 9.89
C LYS A 191 26.52 17.12 9.70
N ASP A 192 27.10 16.79 8.54
CA ASP A 192 28.54 16.95 8.25
C ASP A 192 28.87 18.23 7.43
N ASP A 193 27.95 19.20 7.33
CA ASP A 193 28.17 20.54 6.74
C ASP A 193 28.06 21.67 7.77
#